data_AF-A0A532EWH0-F1
#
_entry.id   AF-A0A532EWH0-F1
#
_cell.length_a   1.000
_cell.length_b   1.000
_cell.length_c   1.000
_cell.angle_alpha   90.00
_cell.angle_beta   90.00
_cell.angle_gamma   90.00
#
_symmetry.space_group_name_H-M   'P 1'
#
loop_
_entity.id
_entity.type
_entity.pdbx_description
1 polymer ?
#
loop_
_entity_poly.entity_id
_entity_poly.type
_entity_poly.pdbx_seq_one_letter_code
_entity_poly.pdbx_strand_id
1 'polypeptide(L)'
;MATMKCPDCQEDLTQVPTSHGPGLDVCSSGHGLWLDVGEVNFFVEDYASLKRAMSCAGGVAVQTKTVCPQCGNHMESETVADTSFSSCESCRGWWLPHGSLTHLNTTYRGAAIPIQIHETELYARAAERHRVLNDASHDRPRVDKPRSNPLGLWFWVLLFGLAIIIGAIVLVAGVDKSLRTTQLSRPLDHLFFYLAAGTLGGFWLLSDGWGLRRRTRLIESIPTSTIRSLALGLVEISGQAEPDDRLLSSPFSGLPCVFYSYAVEERVGSGKHTRWEPIAKGTSEQPFFVRDATGRVLVVPFGAELILQEEHIVRNDWLGALPPTTVAGLQRLGITTERWLGSKTIRCRESFILQDEQVYVLGTAHEQRDAGDLLENSARLYIGSSRDHMYIISDRTEKDLLSHMRWQVMAYGTVGVALAAFCLIGFVKYYLTTVA
;
A
#
# COMPACT_ATOMS: atom_id res chain seq x y z
N MET A 1 -0.72 6.22 16.22
CA MET A 1 -1.64 5.40 15.40
C MET A 1 -3.02 5.95 15.66
N ALA A 2 -3.73 6.40 14.63
CA ALA A 2 -5.14 6.74 14.76
C ALA A 2 -5.93 5.42 14.73
N THR A 3 -6.77 5.21 15.74
CA THR A 3 -7.73 4.11 15.78
C THR A 3 -8.90 4.45 14.88
N MET A 4 -9.36 3.49 14.07
CA MET A 4 -10.58 3.66 13.29
C MET A 4 -11.78 3.76 14.24
N LYS A 5 -12.74 4.64 13.93
CA LYS A 5 -13.90 4.90 14.78
C LYS A 5 -15.18 4.41 14.14
N CYS A 6 -16.06 3.83 14.94
CA CYS A 6 -17.39 3.46 14.47
C CYS A 6 -18.17 4.71 13.99
N PRO A 7 -18.75 4.71 12.78
CA PRO A 7 -19.53 5.84 12.29
C PRO A 7 -20.78 6.13 13.14
N ASP A 8 -21.36 5.10 13.76
CA ASP A 8 -22.59 5.20 14.54
C ASP A 8 -22.37 5.65 15.99
N CYS A 9 -21.43 5.03 16.72
CA CYS A 9 -21.18 5.37 18.14
C CYS A 9 -19.89 6.15 18.42
N GLN A 10 -19.03 6.37 17.42
CA GLN A 10 -17.76 7.10 17.54
C GLN A 10 -16.74 6.48 18.52
N GLU A 11 -16.98 5.26 19.00
CA GLU A 11 -16.03 4.44 19.76
C GLU A 11 -14.96 3.85 18.83
N ASP A 12 -13.80 3.54 19.40
CA ASP A 12 -12.71 2.89 18.66
C ASP A 12 -13.13 1.46 18.26
N LEU A 13 -12.95 1.13 16.98
CA LEU A 13 -13.13 -0.22 16.49
C LEU A 13 -12.07 -1.15 17.09
N THR A 14 -12.50 -2.34 17.45
CA THR A 14 -11.66 -3.36 18.07
C THR A 14 -11.37 -4.44 17.05
N GLN A 15 -10.09 -4.66 16.76
CA GLN A 15 -9.69 -5.73 15.86
C GLN A 15 -9.87 -7.10 16.54
N VAL A 16 -10.70 -7.95 15.95
CA VAL A 16 -11.01 -9.32 16.40
C VAL A 16 -10.46 -10.32 15.38
N PRO A 17 -9.55 -11.22 15.77
CA PRO A 17 -9.01 -12.23 14.86
C PRO A 17 -10.11 -13.22 14.43
N THR A 18 -10.15 -13.54 13.14
CA THR A 18 -11.09 -14.51 12.57
C THR A 18 -10.41 -15.84 12.28
N SER A 19 -11.19 -16.88 11.98
CA SER A 19 -10.67 -18.19 11.61
C SER A 19 -10.46 -18.39 10.11
N HIS A 20 -11.07 -17.56 9.28
CA HIS A 20 -11.04 -17.74 7.82
C HIS A 20 -10.26 -16.65 7.08
N GLY A 21 -9.72 -15.65 7.79
CA GLY A 21 -9.04 -14.53 7.15
C GLY A 21 -8.42 -13.54 8.14
N PRO A 22 -8.23 -12.27 7.71
CA PRO A 22 -7.64 -11.25 8.56
C PRO A 22 -8.52 -10.93 9.78
N GLY A 23 -7.93 -10.22 10.75
CA GLY A 23 -8.67 -9.75 11.90
C GLY A 23 -9.59 -8.60 11.51
N LEU A 24 -10.89 -8.75 11.78
CA LEU A 24 -11.93 -7.78 11.45
C LEU A 24 -11.99 -6.65 12.46
N ASP A 25 -12.18 -5.42 11.99
CA ASP A 25 -12.38 -4.25 12.85
C ASP A 25 -13.87 -4.14 13.22
N VAL A 26 -14.20 -4.45 14.47
CA VAL A 26 -15.59 -4.63 14.94
C VAL A 26 -15.97 -3.56 15.95
N CYS A 27 -17.20 -3.04 15.85
CA CYS A 27 -17.76 -2.16 16.87
C CYS A 27 -18.11 -2.96 18.13
N SER A 28 -17.52 -2.60 19.27
CA SER A 28 -17.83 -3.17 20.60
C SER A 28 -19.28 -3.02 21.01
N SER A 29 -19.94 -1.95 20.54
CA SER A 29 -21.36 -1.68 20.77
C SER A 29 -22.29 -2.43 19.80
N GLY A 30 -21.74 -3.20 18.84
CA GLY A 30 -22.52 -4.08 17.98
C GLY A 30 -23.25 -3.42 16.81
N HIS A 31 -22.87 -2.18 16.41
CA HIS A 31 -23.47 -1.49 15.27
C HIS A 31 -23.10 -2.12 13.92
N GLY A 32 -21.91 -2.68 13.82
CA GLY A 32 -21.39 -3.25 12.59
C GLY A 32 -19.90 -3.53 12.66
N LEU A 33 -19.37 -3.90 11.51
CA LEU A 33 -17.95 -4.17 11.29
C LEU A 33 -17.47 -3.46 10.03
N TRP A 34 -16.17 -3.18 10.01
CA TRP A 34 -15.47 -2.65 8.86
C TRP A 34 -14.71 -3.79 8.17
N LEU A 35 -14.87 -3.86 6.84
CA LEU A 35 -14.03 -4.65 5.95
C LEU A 35 -13.11 -3.72 5.18
N ASP A 36 -11.81 -3.92 5.31
CA ASP A 36 -10.87 -3.34 4.36
C ASP A 36 -11.08 -3.94 2.96
N VAL A 37 -10.52 -3.29 1.93
CA VAL A 37 -10.70 -3.72 0.53
C VAL A 37 -10.30 -5.19 0.38
N GLY A 38 -11.16 -5.99 -0.24
CA GLY A 38 -10.86 -7.39 -0.50
C GLY A 38 -10.89 -8.30 0.73
N GLU A 39 -11.09 -7.79 1.96
CA GLU A 39 -11.31 -8.67 3.12
C GLU A 39 -12.58 -9.49 2.96
N VAL A 40 -13.58 -8.97 2.26
CA VAL A 40 -14.80 -9.69 1.89
C VAL A 40 -14.53 -11.05 1.22
N ASN A 41 -13.40 -11.20 0.51
CA ASN A 41 -13.07 -12.44 -0.21
C ASN A 41 -12.72 -13.61 0.72
N PHE A 42 -12.38 -13.34 1.97
CA PHE A 42 -12.15 -14.37 2.98
C PHE A 42 -13.46 -14.87 3.61
N PHE A 43 -14.54 -14.14 3.42
CA PHE A 43 -15.80 -14.34 4.14
C PHE A 43 -16.96 -14.66 3.19
N VAL A 44 -16.81 -14.38 1.90
CA VAL A 44 -17.78 -14.67 0.84
C VAL A 44 -17.13 -15.53 -0.24
N GLU A 45 -17.52 -16.79 -0.29
CA GLU A 45 -16.93 -17.82 -1.17
C GLU A 45 -17.14 -17.50 -2.66
N ASP A 46 -18.37 -17.20 -3.08
CA ASP A 46 -18.64 -16.80 -4.47
C ASP A 46 -18.65 -15.27 -4.61
N TYR A 47 -17.51 -14.65 -4.28
CA TYR A 47 -17.31 -13.22 -4.43
C TYR A 47 -17.54 -12.73 -5.87
N ALA A 48 -17.24 -13.57 -6.87
CA ALA A 48 -17.48 -13.24 -8.27
C ALA A 48 -18.98 -13.05 -8.58
N SER A 49 -19.86 -13.86 -8.00
CA SER A 49 -21.30 -13.67 -8.11
C SER A 49 -21.80 -12.48 -7.30
N LEU A 50 -21.25 -12.24 -6.11
CA LEU A 50 -21.56 -11.04 -5.31
C LEU A 50 -21.25 -9.76 -6.10
N LYS A 51 -20.03 -9.67 -6.65
CA LYS A 51 -19.58 -8.51 -7.44
C LYS A 51 -20.41 -8.31 -8.70
N ARG A 52 -20.80 -9.39 -9.38
CA ARG A 52 -21.73 -9.32 -10.52
C ARG A 52 -23.10 -8.78 -10.09
N ALA A 53 -23.63 -9.26 -8.96
CA ALA A 53 -24.89 -8.77 -8.43
C ALA A 53 -24.83 -7.29 -8.04
N MET A 54 -23.72 -6.82 -7.44
CA MET A 54 -23.46 -5.40 -7.20
C MET A 54 -23.46 -4.60 -8.50
N SER A 55 -22.78 -5.08 -9.55
CA SER A 55 -22.73 -4.38 -10.85
C SER A 55 -24.05 -4.36 -11.61
N CYS A 56 -24.94 -5.33 -11.38
CA CYS A 56 -26.27 -5.41 -12.00
C CYS A 56 -27.35 -4.69 -11.19
N ALA A 57 -27.16 -4.58 -9.86
CA ALA A 57 -27.95 -3.76 -8.99
C ALA A 57 -27.57 -2.29 -9.24
N GLY A 58 -28.08 -1.73 -10.34
CA GLY A 58 -28.05 -0.29 -10.59
C GLY A 58 -28.83 0.43 -9.49
N GLY A 59 -28.19 0.62 -8.34
CA GLY A 59 -28.74 1.30 -7.19
C GLY A 59 -28.69 2.81 -7.41
N VAL A 60 -29.79 3.48 -7.14
CA VAL A 60 -29.78 4.93 -6.97
C VAL A 60 -28.83 5.23 -5.83
N ALA A 61 -27.70 5.89 -6.10
CA ALA A 61 -26.75 6.33 -5.09
C ALA A 61 -27.45 7.30 -4.12
N VAL A 62 -27.94 6.76 -3.00
CA VAL A 62 -28.44 7.58 -1.90
C VAL A 62 -27.22 7.95 -1.08
N GLN A 63 -26.79 9.21 -1.17
CA GLN A 63 -25.72 9.73 -0.32
C GLN A 63 -26.13 9.56 1.15
N THR A 64 -25.44 8.67 1.85
CA THR A 64 -25.61 8.53 3.30
C THR A 64 -24.77 9.59 4.00
N LYS A 65 -25.20 10.01 5.20
CA LYS A 65 -24.40 10.90 6.06
C LYS A 65 -23.22 10.17 6.73
N THR A 66 -23.01 8.90 6.40
CA THR A 66 -22.05 8.01 7.05
C THR A 66 -20.63 8.29 6.54
N VAL A 67 -19.68 8.42 7.45
CA VAL A 67 -18.28 8.74 7.15
C VAL A 67 -17.43 7.48 7.23
N CYS A 68 -16.52 7.30 6.28
CA CYS A 68 -15.59 6.19 6.24
C CYS A 68 -14.63 6.24 7.44
N PRO A 69 -14.53 5.17 8.24
CA PRO A 69 -13.70 5.11 9.44
C PRO A 69 -12.19 5.11 9.11
N GLN A 70 -11.81 4.72 7.90
CA GLN A 70 -10.43 4.61 7.45
C GLN A 70 -9.88 5.92 6.85
N CYS A 71 -10.63 6.58 5.96
CA CYS A 71 -10.15 7.76 5.22
C CYS A 71 -10.95 9.05 5.45
N GLY A 72 -12.09 9.00 6.16
CA GLY A 72 -12.89 10.18 6.48
C GLY A 72 -13.78 10.71 5.33
N ASN A 73 -13.84 10.03 4.19
CA ASN A 73 -14.73 10.39 3.08
C ASN A 73 -16.16 9.87 3.28
N HIS A 74 -17.13 10.43 2.56
CA HIS A 74 -18.50 9.92 2.57
C HIS A 74 -18.59 8.52 1.95
N MET A 75 -19.55 7.73 2.42
CA MET A 75 -19.85 6.40 1.91
C MET A 75 -21.17 6.37 1.15
N GLU A 76 -21.23 5.54 0.12
CA GLU A 76 -22.43 5.29 -0.67
C GLU A 76 -23.15 4.06 -0.13
N SER A 77 -24.49 4.09 -0.08
CA SER A 77 -25.25 2.91 0.29
C SER A 77 -25.41 2.00 -0.91
N GLU A 78 -25.07 0.74 -0.73
CA GLU A 78 -25.34 -0.33 -1.68
C GLU A 78 -26.36 -1.29 -1.09
N THR A 79 -27.14 -1.95 -1.93
CA THR A 79 -28.04 -3.01 -1.49
C THR A 79 -27.97 -4.16 -2.47
N VAL A 80 -27.54 -5.33 -1.97
CA VAL A 80 -27.35 -6.54 -2.76
C VAL A 80 -27.90 -7.72 -2.01
N ALA A 81 -28.74 -8.49 -2.70
CA ALA A 81 -29.45 -9.64 -2.15
C ALA A 81 -30.03 -9.37 -0.76
N ASP A 82 -30.89 -8.36 -0.68
CA ASP A 82 -31.59 -7.89 0.53
C ASP A 82 -30.67 -7.47 1.70
N THR A 83 -29.38 -7.26 1.43
CA THR A 83 -28.40 -6.76 2.40
C THR A 83 -28.00 -5.34 2.04
N SER A 84 -28.30 -4.38 2.91
CA SER A 84 -27.85 -3.00 2.77
C SER A 84 -26.54 -2.79 3.54
N PHE A 85 -25.52 -2.25 2.87
CA PHE A 85 -24.23 -1.89 3.46
C PHE A 85 -23.71 -0.60 2.83
N SER A 86 -22.65 -0.04 3.37
CA SER A 86 -22.03 1.18 2.82
C SER A 86 -20.64 0.91 2.27
N SER A 87 -20.33 1.42 1.09
CA SER A 87 -19.01 1.30 0.46
C SER A 87 -18.35 2.67 0.34
N CYS A 88 -17.03 2.72 0.43
CA CYS A 88 -16.27 3.96 0.24
C CYS A 88 -15.55 3.95 -1.11
N GLU A 89 -15.81 4.89 -2.01
CA GLU A 89 -15.13 4.94 -3.31
C GLU A 89 -13.62 5.19 -3.22
N SER A 90 -13.19 5.95 -2.20
CA SER A 90 -11.79 6.37 -2.06
C SER A 90 -10.89 5.26 -1.51
N CYS A 91 -11.30 4.62 -0.42
CA CYS A 91 -10.52 3.52 0.16
C CYS A 91 -10.98 2.15 -0.31
N ARG A 92 -12.17 2.01 -0.92
CA ARG A 92 -12.82 0.75 -1.37
C ARG A 92 -13.19 -0.25 -0.27
N GLY A 93 -13.14 0.15 1.00
CA GLY A 93 -13.61 -0.65 2.13
C GLY A 93 -15.12 -0.55 2.34
N TRP A 94 -15.68 -1.50 3.08
CA TRP A 94 -17.12 -1.64 3.32
C TRP A 94 -17.44 -1.53 4.81
N TRP A 95 -18.50 -0.80 5.14
CA TRP A 95 -19.14 -0.82 6.44
C TRP A 95 -20.37 -1.71 6.38
N LEU A 96 -20.35 -2.80 7.14
CA LEU A 96 -21.44 -3.77 7.20
C LEU A 96 -22.16 -3.65 8.53
N PRO A 97 -23.48 -3.38 8.52
CA PRO A 97 -24.29 -3.48 9.72
C PRO A 97 -24.26 -4.88 10.32
N HIS A 98 -24.63 -4.97 11.60
CA HIS A 98 -24.76 -6.24 12.31
C HIS A 98 -25.57 -7.28 11.52
N GLY A 99 -24.99 -8.45 11.30
CA GLY A 99 -25.62 -9.60 10.65
C GLY A 99 -25.49 -9.61 9.14
N SER A 100 -25.05 -8.49 8.53
CA SER A 100 -24.93 -8.37 7.08
C SER A 100 -23.84 -9.26 6.50
N LEU A 101 -22.72 -9.47 7.20
CA LEU A 101 -21.65 -10.34 6.72
C LEU A 101 -22.09 -11.81 6.68
N THR A 102 -22.79 -12.24 7.74
CA THR A 102 -23.37 -13.58 7.84
C THR A 102 -24.39 -13.80 6.72
N HIS A 103 -25.25 -12.81 6.46
CA HIS A 103 -26.23 -12.89 5.38
C HIS A 103 -25.54 -13.00 4.01
N LEU A 104 -24.59 -12.11 3.68
CA LEU A 104 -23.84 -12.16 2.43
C LEU A 104 -23.12 -13.49 2.23
N ASN A 105 -22.45 -14.00 3.27
CA ASN A 105 -21.82 -15.32 3.22
C ASN A 105 -22.87 -16.40 2.89
N THR A 106 -24.01 -16.42 3.61
CA THR A 106 -25.05 -17.44 3.37
C THR A 106 -25.69 -17.36 1.99
N THR A 107 -25.81 -16.15 1.43
CA THR A 107 -26.40 -15.93 0.10
C THR A 107 -25.45 -16.32 -1.03
N TYR A 108 -24.17 -16.02 -0.87
CA TYR A 108 -23.12 -16.26 -1.88
C TYR A 108 -22.19 -17.41 -1.47
N ARG A 109 -22.79 -18.52 -1.01
CA ARG A 109 -22.07 -19.76 -0.71
C ARG A 109 -21.56 -20.44 -1.98
N GLY A 110 -20.36 -21.02 -1.88
CA GLY A 110 -19.78 -21.94 -2.84
C GLY A 110 -20.07 -23.41 -2.49
N ALA A 111 -19.50 -24.32 -3.27
CA ALA A 111 -19.80 -25.75 -3.22
C ALA A 111 -18.94 -26.57 -2.23
N ALA A 112 -17.92 -25.98 -1.59
CA ALA A 112 -16.97 -26.68 -0.73
C ALA A 112 -16.91 -26.03 0.66
N ILE A 113 -17.10 -26.85 1.71
CA ILE A 113 -17.03 -26.57 3.16
C ILE A 113 -17.44 -25.13 3.54
N PRO A 114 -18.68 -24.91 4.04
CA PRO A 114 -19.19 -23.56 4.28
C PRO A 114 -18.36 -22.83 5.34
N ILE A 115 -17.83 -21.66 4.99
CA ILE A 115 -17.25 -20.70 5.94
C ILE A 115 -18.33 -20.32 6.95
N GLN A 116 -18.22 -20.78 8.20
CA GLN A 116 -19.21 -20.49 9.24
C GLN A 116 -18.84 -19.21 9.99
N ILE A 117 -19.51 -18.10 9.64
CA ILE A 117 -19.36 -16.84 10.35
C ILE A 117 -20.40 -16.76 11.46
N HIS A 118 -19.93 -16.69 12.71
CA HIS A 118 -20.76 -16.41 13.87
C HIS A 118 -20.53 -14.98 14.34
N GLU A 119 -21.22 -14.03 13.72
CA GLU A 119 -21.11 -12.61 14.08
C GLU A 119 -21.41 -12.34 15.56
N THR A 120 -22.36 -13.06 16.17
CA THR A 120 -22.67 -12.94 17.60
C THR A 120 -21.44 -13.20 18.49
N GLU A 121 -20.66 -14.22 18.17
CA GLU A 121 -19.41 -14.55 18.86
C GLU A 121 -18.34 -13.48 18.60
N LEU A 122 -18.28 -12.95 17.38
CA LEU A 122 -17.38 -11.88 16.97
C LEU A 122 -17.62 -10.59 17.79
N TYR A 123 -18.88 -10.17 17.91
CA TYR A 123 -19.28 -9.00 18.71
C TYR A 123 -19.06 -9.23 20.20
N ALA A 124 -19.33 -10.43 20.72
CA ALA A 124 -19.06 -10.76 22.12
C ALA A 124 -17.57 -10.63 22.46
N ARG A 125 -16.69 -11.12 21.58
CA ARG A 125 -15.22 -10.98 21.72
C ARG A 125 -14.76 -9.52 21.60
N ALA A 126 -15.37 -8.74 20.72
CA ALA A 126 -15.09 -7.30 20.60
C ALA A 126 -15.45 -6.56 21.89
N ALA A 127 -16.63 -6.81 22.46
CA ALA A 127 -17.10 -6.21 23.70
C ALA A 127 -16.19 -6.57 24.89
N GLU A 128 -15.80 -7.84 25.02
CA GLU A 128 -14.89 -8.27 26.08
C GLU A 128 -13.50 -7.63 25.96
N ARG A 129 -12.94 -7.60 24.75
CA ARG A 129 -11.64 -6.99 24.50
C ARG A 129 -11.66 -5.47 24.74
N HIS A 130 -12.75 -4.80 24.39
CA HIS A 130 -12.96 -3.39 24.69
C HIS A 130 -13.03 -3.13 26.20
N ARG A 131 -13.73 -3.98 26.96
CA ARG A 131 -13.75 -3.91 28.44
C ARG A 131 -12.36 -4.07 29.04
N VAL A 132 -11.60 -5.09 28.63
CA VAL A 132 -10.24 -5.32 29.11
C VAL A 132 -9.33 -4.13 28.80
N LEU A 133 -9.43 -3.53 27.62
CA LEU A 133 -8.64 -2.35 27.25
C LEU A 133 -9.02 -1.12 28.06
N ASN A 134 -10.32 -0.91 28.32
CA ASN A 134 -10.80 0.19 29.15
C ASN A 134 -10.42 0.01 30.62
N ASP A 135 -10.54 -1.18 31.18
CA ASP A 135 -10.14 -1.49 32.56
C ASP A 135 -8.62 -1.35 32.73
N ALA A 136 -7.83 -1.85 31.76
CA ALA A 136 -6.38 -1.66 31.73
C ALA A 136 -5.95 -0.20 31.53
N SER A 137 -6.84 0.67 31.04
CA SER A 137 -6.57 2.12 30.94
C SER A 137 -6.75 2.83 32.30
N HIS A 138 -7.67 2.34 33.13
CA HIS A 138 -7.94 2.88 34.47
C HIS A 138 -6.92 2.42 35.51
N ASP A 139 -6.31 1.24 35.31
CA ASP A 139 -5.42 0.61 36.30
C ASP A 139 -3.92 0.68 35.94
N ARG A 140 -3.52 1.58 35.04
CA ARG A 140 -2.10 1.75 34.69
C ARG A 140 -1.35 2.54 35.77
N PRO A 141 -0.44 1.93 36.56
CA PRO A 141 0.66 2.70 37.14
C PRO A 141 1.46 3.32 35.99
N ARG A 142 1.97 4.55 36.19
CA ARG A 142 2.85 5.22 35.22
C ARG A 142 4.05 4.32 34.92
N VAL A 143 3.97 3.56 33.83
CA VAL A 143 5.11 2.86 33.26
C VAL A 143 5.92 3.92 32.53
N ASP A 144 6.98 4.39 33.20
CA ASP A 144 8.00 5.20 32.55
C ASP A 144 8.47 4.46 31.30
N LYS A 145 8.37 5.13 30.14
CA LYS A 145 8.82 4.59 28.86
C LYS A 145 10.22 3.99 29.02
N PRO A 146 10.49 2.80 28.45
CA PRO A 146 11.84 2.27 28.43
C PRO A 146 12.74 3.34 27.81
N ARG A 147 13.74 3.78 28.58
CA ARG A 147 14.79 4.69 28.12
C ARG A 147 15.32 4.11 26.82
N SER A 148 14.97 4.75 25.70
CA SER A 148 15.60 4.48 24.42
C SER A 148 17.11 4.58 24.64
N ASN A 149 17.83 3.52 24.29
CA ASN A 149 19.28 3.46 24.50
C ASN A 149 19.92 4.74 23.95
N PRO A 150 20.42 5.64 24.82
CA PRO A 150 20.82 6.98 24.41
C PRO A 150 22.04 6.96 23.51
N LEU A 151 22.76 5.85 23.39
CA LEU A 151 23.99 5.71 22.62
C LEU A 151 23.83 6.07 21.12
N GLY A 152 22.72 5.70 20.48
CA GLY A 152 22.50 6.00 19.07
C GLY A 152 22.16 7.47 18.83
N LEU A 153 21.27 8.04 19.66
CA LEU A 153 20.85 9.43 19.55
C LEU A 153 21.98 10.39 19.98
N TRP A 154 22.72 10.06 21.05
CA TRP A 154 23.88 10.82 21.51
C TRP A 154 25.04 10.75 20.55
N PHE A 155 25.26 9.64 19.84
CA PHE A 155 26.27 9.60 18.79
C PHE A 155 25.98 10.65 17.71
N TRP A 156 24.73 10.75 17.25
CA TRP A 156 24.33 11.77 16.28
C TRP A 156 24.31 13.19 16.87
N VAL A 157 23.87 13.38 18.12
CA VAL A 157 23.92 14.69 18.80
C VAL A 157 25.37 15.13 19.06
N LEU A 158 26.30 14.22 19.35
CA LEU A 158 27.72 14.53 19.49
C LEU A 158 28.38 14.75 18.13
N LEU A 159 28.04 13.98 17.10
CA LEU A 159 28.59 14.14 15.75
C LEU A 159 28.12 15.46 15.13
N PHE A 160 26.81 15.71 15.11
CA PHE A 160 26.25 16.96 14.61
C PHE A 160 26.55 18.12 15.56
N GLY A 161 26.58 17.90 16.87
CA GLY A 161 26.98 18.91 17.85
C GLY A 161 28.43 19.32 17.70
N LEU A 162 29.37 18.38 17.51
CA LEU A 162 30.77 18.66 17.21
C LEU A 162 30.91 19.35 15.86
N ALA A 163 30.16 18.94 14.83
CA ALA A 163 30.17 19.61 13.53
C ALA A 163 29.62 21.05 13.61
N ILE A 164 28.58 21.29 14.41
CA ILE A 164 28.04 22.63 14.70
C ILE A 164 29.02 23.44 15.52
N ILE A 165 29.71 22.84 16.50
CA ILE A 165 30.72 23.53 17.33
C ILE A 165 31.95 23.86 16.47
N ILE A 166 32.45 22.95 15.64
CA ILE A 166 33.53 23.22 14.70
C ILE A 166 33.10 24.28 13.70
N GLY A 167 31.88 24.17 13.16
CA GLY A 167 31.28 25.19 12.29
C GLY A 167 31.17 26.55 12.97
N ALA A 168 30.75 26.58 14.24
CA ALA A 168 30.64 27.79 15.04
C ALA A 168 32.01 28.35 15.45
N ILE A 169 33.01 27.52 15.70
CA ILE A 169 34.39 27.95 15.97
C ILE A 169 35.02 28.51 14.69
N VAL A 170 34.81 27.87 13.54
CA VAL A 170 35.24 28.39 12.23
C VAL A 170 34.49 29.68 11.90
N LEU A 171 33.20 29.78 12.23
CA LEU A 171 32.39 30.98 12.04
C LEU A 171 32.81 32.10 13.00
N VAL A 172 33.05 31.83 14.28
CA VAL A 172 33.50 32.80 15.27
C VAL A 172 34.94 33.23 15.02
N ALA A 173 35.85 32.33 14.67
CA ALA A 173 37.23 32.66 14.28
C ALA A 173 37.27 33.39 12.92
N GLY A 174 36.34 33.08 12.02
CA GLY A 174 36.12 33.81 10.78
C GLY A 174 35.54 35.21 11.01
N VAL A 175 34.59 35.35 11.93
CA VAL A 175 33.93 36.59 12.31
C VAL A 175 34.86 37.50 13.12
N ASP A 176 35.69 36.98 14.03
CA ASP A 176 36.64 37.78 14.82
C ASP A 176 37.78 38.34 13.94
N LYS A 177 38.20 37.58 12.91
CA LYS A 177 39.16 38.05 11.90
C LYS A 177 38.53 39.00 10.87
N SER A 178 37.23 38.85 10.59
CA SER A 178 36.49 39.64 9.59
C SER A 178 35.86 40.93 10.14
N LEU A 179 35.49 40.99 11.42
CA LEU A 179 34.88 42.18 12.05
C LEU A 179 35.84 43.37 12.20
N ARG A 180 37.16 43.19 12.00
CA ARG A 180 38.12 44.30 11.92
C ARG A 180 38.26 44.90 10.52
N THR A 181 37.77 44.22 9.49
CA THR A 181 37.88 44.68 8.10
C THR A 181 36.65 44.30 7.32
N THR A 182 35.85 45.32 7.03
CA THR A 182 34.91 45.50 5.90
C THR A 182 33.42 45.53 6.20
N GLN A 183 32.80 46.58 5.65
CA GLN A 183 31.38 46.85 5.59
C GLN A 183 30.63 45.69 4.93
N LEU A 184 29.74 45.08 5.70
CA LEU A 184 28.75 44.13 5.23
C LEU A 184 27.62 44.86 4.50
N SER A 185 27.73 45.00 3.18
CA SER A 185 26.61 45.47 2.36
C SER A 185 26.76 45.05 0.89
N ARG A 186 26.52 43.77 0.59
CA ARG A 186 26.14 43.32 -0.76
C ARG A 186 24.97 42.34 -0.68
N PRO A 187 24.00 42.41 -1.61
CA PRO A 187 22.79 41.58 -1.56
C PRO A 187 23.14 40.11 -1.81
N LEU A 188 22.33 39.21 -1.24
CA LEU A 188 22.41 37.78 -1.50
C LEU A 188 22.20 37.50 -3.01
N ASP A 189 23.29 37.20 -3.73
CA ASP A 189 23.25 36.93 -5.17
C ASP A 189 22.59 35.56 -5.47
N HIS A 190 21.99 35.41 -6.65
CA HIS A 190 21.35 34.15 -7.09
C HIS A 190 22.26 32.91 -6.96
N LEU A 191 23.58 33.09 -7.10
CA LEU A 191 24.58 32.03 -6.96
C LEU A 191 24.57 31.40 -5.56
N PHE A 192 24.39 32.20 -4.51
CA PHE A 192 24.31 31.71 -3.13
C PHE A 192 23.11 30.76 -2.96
N PHE A 193 21.94 31.16 -3.49
CA PHE A 193 20.73 30.36 -3.41
C PHE A 193 20.86 29.04 -4.19
N TYR A 194 21.49 29.04 -5.37
CA TYR A 194 21.74 27.80 -6.12
C TYR A 194 22.68 26.83 -5.39
N LEU A 195 23.74 27.34 -4.76
CA LEU A 195 24.67 26.50 -3.99
C LEU A 195 24.00 25.93 -2.73
N ALA A 196 23.25 26.75 -1.98
CA ALA A 196 22.48 26.31 -0.83
C ALA A 196 21.43 25.25 -1.24
N ALA A 197 20.64 25.51 -2.28
CA ALA A 197 19.66 24.56 -2.80
C ALA A 197 20.32 23.24 -3.26
N GLY A 198 21.48 23.32 -3.90
CA GLY A 198 22.25 22.13 -4.31
C GLY A 198 22.75 21.31 -3.13
N THR A 199 23.23 21.94 -2.05
CA THR A 199 23.61 21.21 -0.83
C THR A 199 22.41 20.51 -0.19
N LEU A 200 21.28 21.20 -0.05
CA LEU A 200 20.05 20.63 0.50
C LEU A 200 19.51 19.50 -0.37
N GLY A 201 19.53 19.66 -1.69
CA GLY A 201 19.16 18.62 -2.65
C GLY A 201 20.07 17.40 -2.57
N GLY A 202 21.39 17.60 -2.43
CA GLY A 202 22.34 16.51 -2.22
C GLY A 202 22.08 15.74 -0.92
N PHE A 203 21.83 16.42 0.20
CA PHE A 203 21.45 15.78 1.46
C PHE A 203 20.12 15.03 1.37
N TRP A 204 19.13 15.57 0.65
CA TRP A 204 17.86 14.91 0.41
C TRP A 204 18.01 13.61 -0.40
N LEU A 205 18.84 13.61 -1.45
CA LEU A 205 19.16 12.39 -2.21
C LEU A 205 19.85 11.32 -1.33
N LEU A 206 20.69 11.74 -0.38
CA LEU A 206 21.35 10.83 0.54
C LEU A 206 20.38 10.21 1.56
N SER A 207 19.42 10.98 2.07
CA SER A 207 18.42 10.46 3.01
C SER A 207 17.45 9.49 2.33
N ASP A 208 17.03 9.79 1.10
CA ASP A 208 16.19 8.91 0.29
C ASP A 208 16.93 7.61 -0.07
N GLY A 209 18.18 7.72 -0.53
CA GLY A 209 19.04 6.56 -0.80
C GLY A 209 19.28 5.68 0.43
N TRP A 210 19.32 6.27 1.64
CA TRP A 210 19.39 5.52 2.89
C TRP A 210 18.11 4.74 3.18
N GLY A 211 16.94 5.32 2.90
CA GLY A 211 15.64 4.64 3.00
C GLY A 211 15.57 3.43 2.07
N LEU A 212 15.94 3.61 0.80
CA LEU A 212 15.99 2.53 -0.18
C LEU A 212 16.96 1.42 0.24
N ARG A 213 18.14 1.77 0.75
CA ARG A 213 19.13 0.80 1.26
C ARG A 213 18.64 0.01 2.47
N ARG A 214 17.78 0.59 3.32
CA ARG A 214 17.15 -0.16 4.42
C ARG A 214 16.17 -1.20 3.86
N ARG A 215 15.35 -0.82 2.88
CA ARG A 215 14.40 -1.73 2.22
C ARG A 215 15.12 -2.90 1.55
N THR A 216 16.15 -2.63 0.76
CA THR A 216 16.98 -3.67 0.11
C THR A 216 17.59 -4.62 1.13
N ARG A 217 18.11 -4.11 2.25
CA ARG A 217 18.69 -4.95 3.31
C ARG A 217 17.67 -5.82 4.03
N LEU A 218 16.43 -5.35 4.19
CA LEU A 218 15.36 -6.15 4.78
C LEU A 218 15.03 -7.34 3.87
N ILE A 219 14.90 -7.10 2.56
CA ILE A 219 14.70 -8.16 1.56
C ILE A 219 15.88 -9.14 1.60
N GLU A 220 17.12 -8.66 1.48
CA GLU A 220 18.34 -9.50 1.50
C GLU A 220 18.52 -10.33 2.80
N SER A 221 17.90 -9.91 3.91
CA SER A 221 18.05 -10.58 5.20
C SER A 221 17.07 -11.74 5.42
N ILE A 222 16.04 -11.84 4.58
CA ILE A 222 15.00 -12.85 4.72
C ILE A 222 15.34 -13.99 3.76
N PRO A 223 15.60 -15.21 4.26
CA PRO A 223 15.82 -16.34 3.37
C PRO A 223 14.52 -16.75 2.69
N THR A 224 14.56 -17.00 1.39
CA THR A 224 13.44 -17.61 0.67
C THR A 224 13.09 -18.96 1.31
N SER A 225 11.88 -19.04 1.85
CA SER A 225 11.38 -20.23 2.53
C SER A 225 10.65 -21.14 1.55
N THR A 226 10.77 -22.46 1.73
CA THR A 226 9.92 -23.40 1.00
C THR A 226 8.50 -23.35 1.53
N ILE A 227 7.51 -23.55 0.67
CA ILE A 227 6.10 -23.45 1.04
C ILE A 227 5.72 -24.46 2.14
N ARG A 228 6.28 -25.67 2.11
CA ARG A 228 6.04 -26.70 3.13
C ARG A 228 6.52 -26.28 4.52
N SER A 229 7.58 -25.48 4.60
CA SER A 229 8.22 -25.06 5.86
C SER A 229 7.84 -23.65 6.28
N LEU A 230 6.75 -23.09 5.74
CA LEU A 230 6.30 -21.75 6.10
C LEU A 230 6.00 -21.64 7.60
N ALA A 231 6.58 -20.62 8.22
CA ALA A 231 6.29 -20.23 9.59
C ALA A 231 5.38 -18.99 9.59
N LEU A 232 4.62 -18.80 10.67
CA LEU A 232 3.83 -17.59 10.86
C LEU A 232 4.73 -16.35 10.94
N GLY A 233 4.28 -15.25 10.35
CA GLY A 233 5.02 -13.99 10.32
C GLY A 233 5.60 -13.68 8.94
N LEU A 234 6.61 -12.81 8.90
CA LEU A 234 7.19 -12.33 7.65
C LEU A 234 7.95 -13.46 6.93
N VAL A 235 7.56 -13.73 5.70
CA VAL A 235 8.10 -14.80 4.85
C VAL A 235 8.36 -14.29 3.44
N GLU A 236 9.35 -14.91 2.80
CA GLU A 236 9.65 -14.73 1.39
C GLU A 236 9.47 -16.08 0.68
N ILE A 237 8.73 -16.09 -0.43
CA ILE A 237 8.52 -17.27 -1.26
C ILE A 237 8.72 -16.94 -2.74
N SER A 238 9.04 -17.95 -3.52
CA SER A 238 8.99 -17.88 -4.97
C SER A 238 8.48 -19.19 -5.55
N GLY A 239 7.62 -19.10 -6.56
CA GLY A 239 6.98 -20.25 -7.18
C GLY A 239 6.18 -19.86 -8.42
N GLN A 240 5.47 -20.82 -8.98
CA GLN A 240 4.58 -20.63 -10.12
C GLN A 240 3.19 -20.20 -9.66
N ALA A 241 2.58 -19.25 -10.35
CA ALA A 241 1.23 -18.79 -10.03
C ALA A 241 0.16 -19.73 -10.61
N GLU A 242 -0.80 -20.11 -9.77
CA GLU A 242 -1.95 -20.94 -10.11
C GLU A 242 -3.25 -20.22 -9.74
N PRO A 243 -4.33 -20.35 -10.53
CA PRO A 243 -5.64 -19.84 -10.13
C PRO A 243 -6.17 -20.61 -8.92
N ASP A 244 -6.99 -19.94 -8.10
CA ASP A 244 -7.74 -20.58 -7.01
C ASP A 244 -8.89 -21.46 -7.55
N ASP A 245 -9.83 -20.82 -8.27
CA ASP A 245 -10.95 -21.50 -8.95
C ASP A 245 -10.79 -21.46 -10.48
N ARG A 246 -10.75 -20.25 -11.06
CA ARG A 246 -10.72 -20.04 -12.51
C ARG A 246 -9.77 -18.91 -12.88
N LEU A 247 -9.29 -18.93 -14.14
CA LEU A 247 -8.55 -17.81 -14.71
C LEU A 247 -9.44 -16.58 -14.82
N LEU A 248 -8.88 -15.44 -14.44
CA LEU A 248 -9.47 -14.12 -14.61
C LEU A 248 -9.25 -13.67 -16.05
N SER A 249 -10.13 -12.79 -16.53
CA SER A 249 -9.92 -12.09 -17.81
C SER A 249 -9.50 -10.66 -17.50
N SER A 250 -8.32 -10.27 -18.01
CA SER A 250 -7.81 -8.90 -17.86
C SER A 250 -8.83 -7.89 -18.40
N PRO A 251 -8.91 -6.68 -17.81
CA PRO A 251 -9.97 -5.74 -18.14
C PRO A 251 -9.88 -5.24 -19.59
N PHE A 252 -8.69 -5.04 -20.17
CA PHE A 252 -8.55 -4.37 -21.47
C PHE A 252 -8.12 -5.29 -22.61
N SER A 253 -7.16 -6.18 -22.40
CA SER A 253 -6.76 -7.18 -23.39
C SER A 253 -7.67 -8.41 -23.42
N GLY A 254 -8.35 -8.71 -22.31
CA GLY A 254 -9.15 -9.93 -22.16
C GLY A 254 -8.30 -11.19 -22.00
N LEU A 255 -6.99 -11.06 -21.74
CA LEU A 255 -6.08 -12.18 -21.58
C LEU A 255 -6.42 -12.99 -20.32
N PRO A 256 -6.38 -14.34 -20.41
CA PRO A 256 -6.55 -15.19 -19.25
C PRO A 256 -5.33 -15.08 -18.31
N CYS A 257 -5.55 -14.70 -17.06
CA CYS A 257 -4.50 -14.43 -16.07
C CYS A 257 -4.93 -14.87 -14.66
N VAL A 258 -3.98 -15.04 -13.74
CA VAL A 258 -4.27 -15.34 -12.33
C VAL A 258 -4.43 -14.06 -11.50
N PHE A 259 -3.79 -12.98 -11.93
CA PHE A 259 -3.82 -11.68 -11.28
C PHE A 259 -3.65 -10.57 -12.32
N TYR A 260 -4.28 -9.41 -12.12
CA TYR A 260 -4.04 -8.22 -12.92
C TYR A 260 -4.08 -6.93 -12.11
N SER A 261 -3.40 -5.91 -12.61
CA SER A 261 -3.42 -4.53 -12.14
C SER A 261 -3.67 -3.61 -13.31
N TYR A 262 -4.46 -2.56 -13.13
CA TYR A 262 -4.79 -1.62 -14.20
C TYR A 262 -4.77 -0.16 -13.73
N ALA A 263 -4.47 0.73 -14.66
CA ALA A 263 -4.58 2.18 -14.50
C ALA A 263 -5.19 2.79 -15.77
N VAL A 264 -6.13 3.71 -15.61
CA VAL A 264 -6.77 4.46 -16.68
C VAL A 264 -6.48 5.93 -16.46
N GLU A 265 -6.00 6.60 -17.50
CA GLU A 265 -5.64 8.02 -17.47
C GLU A 265 -6.26 8.76 -18.64
N GLU A 266 -6.67 10.00 -18.42
CA GLU A 266 -7.17 10.91 -19.44
C GLU A 266 -6.13 11.97 -19.76
N ARG A 267 -5.98 12.29 -21.04
CA ARG A 267 -5.19 13.42 -21.49
C ARG A 267 -6.02 14.70 -21.30
N VAL A 268 -5.51 15.60 -20.47
CA VAL A 268 -6.12 16.90 -20.17
C VAL A 268 -5.18 18.04 -20.60
N GLY A 269 -5.76 19.16 -21.02
CA GLY A 269 -5.02 20.35 -21.48
C GLY A 269 -4.80 20.40 -22.99
N SER A 270 -4.23 21.51 -23.46
CA SER A 270 -3.96 21.76 -24.87
C SER A 270 -2.53 22.27 -25.08
N GLY A 271 -1.92 21.90 -26.21
CA GLY A 271 -0.57 22.30 -26.58
C GLY A 271 0.47 21.97 -25.51
N LYS A 272 1.20 23.00 -25.04
CA LYS A 272 2.31 22.88 -24.08
C LYS A 272 1.89 22.52 -22.65
N HIS A 273 0.60 22.57 -22.33
CA HIS A 273 0.06 22.24 -21.01
C HIS A 273 -0.68 20.89 -20.99
N THR A 274 -0.31 19.99 -21.89
CA THR A 274 -0.86 18.63 -21.90
C THR A 274 -0.32 17.83 -20.71
N ARG A 275 -1.22 17.20 -19.94
CA ARG A 275 -0.86 16.25 -18.88
C ARG A 275 -1.80 15.04 -18.90
N TRP A 276 -1.36 13.95 -18.29
CA TRP A 276 -2.19 12.76 -18.05
C TRP A 276 -2.69 12.81 -16.61
N GLU A 277 -4.00 12.70 -16.43
CA GLU A 277 -4.65 12.66 -15.12
C GLU A 277 -5.23 11.26 -14.88
N PRO A 278 -5.01 10.66 -13.70
CA PRO A 278 -5.57 9.35 -13.38
C PRO A 278 -7.09 9.45 -13.23
N ILE A 279 -7.82 8.59 -13.95
CA ILE A 279 -9.27 8.40 -13.83
C ILE A 279 -9.57 7.27 -12.85
N ALA A 280 -8.90 6.13 -13.04
CA ALA A 280 -9.16 4.93 -12.26
C ALA A 280 -7.90 4.09 -12.11
N LYS A 281 -7.78 3.39 -10.99
CA LYS A 281 -6.73 2.39 -10.73
C LYS A 281 -7.34 1.24 -9.95
N GLY A 282 -6.98 0.01 -10.29
CA GLY A 282 -7.46 -1.18 -9.58
C GLY A 282 -6.59 -2.39 -9.80
N THR A 283 -6.91 -3.45 -9.07
CA THR A 283 -6.25 -4.76 -9.13
C THR A 283 -7.34 -5.82 -9.04
N SER A 284 -7.05 -7.04 -9.50
CA SER A 284 -7.89 -8.18 -9.16
C SER A 284 -7.86 -8.40 -7.65
N GLU A 285 -9.03 -8.74 -7.11
CA GLU A 285 -9.21 -8.93 -5.66
C GLU A 285 -9.12 -10.41 -5.28
N GLN A 286 -9.31 -11.30 -6.27
CA GLN A 286 -9.29 -12.74 -6.09
C GLN A 286 -7.92 -13.23 -5.61
N PRO A 287 -7.88 -14.10 -4.59
CA PRO A 287 -6.70 -14.85 -4.23
C PRO A 287 -6.20 -15.75 -5.37
N PHE A 288 -4.92 -16.09 -5.33
CA PHE A 288 -4.32 -17.07 -6.23
C PHE A 288 -3.31 -17.92 -5.45
N PHE A 289 -2.99 -19.10 -5.94
CA PHE A 289 -1.97 -19.95 -5.33
C PHE A 289 -0.60 -19.65 -5.91
N VAL A 290 0.42 -19.78 -5.07
CA VAL A 290 1.81 -19.90 -5.50
C VAL A 290 2.25 -21.31 -5.18
N ARG A 291 2.81 -22.03 -6.17
CA ARG A 291 3.32 -23.39 -6.05
C ARG A 291 4.84 -23.42 -6.21
N ASP A 292 5.51 -24.10 -5.29
CA ASP A 292 6.92 -24.46 -5.41
C ASP A 292 7.08 -25.99 -5.48
N ALA A 293 8.32 -26.49 -5.42
CA ALA A 293 8.58 -27.93 -5.44
C ALA A 293 8.06 -28.69 -4.21
N THR A 294 7.67 -27.99 -3.14
CA THR A 294 7.35 -28.55 -1.82
C THR A 294 5.88 -28.52 -1.46
N GLY A 295 5.11 -27.58 -2.03
CA GLY A 295 3.68 -27.40 -1.80
C GLY A 295 3.10 -26.19 -2.54
N ARG A 296 1.88 -25.79 -2.17
CA ARG A 296 1.25 -24.54 -2.64
C ARG A 296 0.64 -23.77 -1.48
N VAL A 297 0.65 -22.44 -1.57
CA VAL A 297 0.10 -21.54 -0.54
C VAL A 297 -0.78 -20.48 -1.18
N LEU A 298 -1.85 -20.11 -0.50
CA LEU A 298 -2.77 -19.06 -0.95
C LEU A 298 -2.15 -17.68 -0.75
N VAL A 299 -2.16 -16.85 -1.77
CA VAL A 299 -1.68 -15.46 -1.75
C VAL A 299 -2.86 -14.54 -1.99
N VAL A 300 -3.10 -13.62 -1.06
CA VAL A 300 -4.17 -12.63 -1.17
C VAL A 300 -3.57 -11.30 -1.60
N PRO A 301 -3.82 -10.81 -2.83
CA PRO A 301 -3.06 -9.69 -3.40
C PRO A 301 -3.35 -8.32 -2.77
N PHE A 302 -4.30 -8.25 -1.83
CA PHE A 302 -4.70 -7.00 -1.23
C PHE A 302 -3.58 -6.33 -0.42
N GLY A 303 -3.38 -5.03 -0.66
CA GLY A 303 -2.40 -4.21 0.05
C GLY A 303 -0.95 -4.47 -0.37
N ALA A 304 -0.73 -5.31 -1.39
CA ALA A 304 0.60 -5.57 -1.92
C ALA A 304 1.13 -4.37 -2.72
N GLU A 305 2.40 -4.04 -2.52
CA GLU A 305 3.17 -3.26 -3.47
C GLU A 305 3.49 -4.14 -4.68
N LEU A 306 3.00 -3.75 -5.85
CA LEU A 306 3.11 -4.53 -7.08
C LEU A 306 4.32 -4.06 -7.89
N ILE A 307 5.20 -5.00 -8.21
CA ILE A 307 6.36 -4.76 -9.08
C ILE A 307 6.25 -5.72 -10.27
N LEU A 308 5.51 -5.30 -11.29
CA LEU A 308 5.27 -6.09 -12.51
C LEU A 308 6.04 -5.50 -13.70
N GLN A 309 6.69 -6.33 -14.51
CA GLN A 309 7.45 -5.94 -15.71
C GLN A 309 6.54 -5.67 -16.90
N GLU A 310 5.59 -6.58 -17.16
CA GLU A 310 4.77 -6.49 -18.35
C GLU A 310 3.70 -5.41 -18.15
N GLU A 311 3.84 -4.31 -18.88
CA GLU A 311 2.83 -3.24 -18.95
C GLU A 311 2.29 -3.18 -20.38
N HIS A 312 1.08 -3.69 -20.57
CA HIS A 312 0.33 -3.55 -21.81
C HIS A 312 -0.36 -2.19 -21.82
N ILE A 313 0.01 -1.34 -22.78
CA ILE A 313 -0.48 0.04 -22.89
C ILE A 313 -1.32 0.18 -24.16
N VAL A 314 -2.58 0.54 -23.99
CA VAL A 314 -3.52 0.82 -25.07
C VAL A 314 -3.99 2.27 -24.94
N ARG A 315 -3.95 3.02 -26.03
CA ARG A 315 -4.45 4.40 -26.06
C ARG A 315 -5.18 4.68 -27.36
N ASN A 316 -6.19 5.54 -27.32
CA ASN A 316 -6.68 6.17 -28.54
C ASN A 316 -5.86 7.44 -28.83
N ASP A 317 -5.62 7.68 -30.11
CA ASP A 317 -5.03 8.92 -30.62
C ASP A 317 -6.00 9.50 -31.67
N TRP A 318 -5.68 10.68 -32.23
CA TRP A 318 -6.50 11.33 -33.27
C TRP A 318 -6.85 10.41 -34.47
N LEU A 319 -6.00 9.42 -34.78
CA LEU A 319 -6.19 8.46 -35.88
C LEU A 319 -6.55 7.03 -35.44
N GLY A 320 -6.50 6.71 -34.15
CA GLY A 320 -6.58 5.35 -33.65
C GLY A 320 -7.68 5.20 -32.61
N ALA A 321 -8.65 4.32 -32.86
CA ALA A 321 -9.69 3.97 -31.90
C ALA A 321 -9.17 2.95 -30.87
N LEU A 322 -9.78 2.93 -29.69
CA LEU A 322 -9.55 1.85 -28.72
C LEU A 322 -10.06 0.52 -29.28
N PRO A 323 -9.36 -0.60 -29.06
CA PRO A 323 -9.86 -1.92 -29.38
C PRO A 323 -11.23 -2.20 -28.73
N PRO A 324 -12.12 -2.98 -29.37
CA PRO A 324 -13.43 -3.29 -28.81
C PRO A 324 -13.36 -3.93 -27.41
N THR A 325 -12.34 -4.75 -27.15
CA THR A 325 -12.10 -5.37 -25.83
C THR A 325 -11.82 -4.32 -24.75
N THR A 326 -11.02 -3.30 -25.07
CA THR A 326 -10.69 -2.19 -24.16
C THR A 326 -11.91 -1.32 -23.89
N VAL A 327 -12.74 -1.06 -24.90
CA VAL A 327 -13.99 -0.31 -24.73
C VAL A 327 -14.96 -1.08 -23.83
N ALA A 328 -15.14 -2.39 -24.05
CA ALA A 328 -15.95 -3.24 -23.18
C ALA A 328 -15.40 -3.30 -21.75
N GLY A 329 -14.07 -3.31 -21.59
CA GLY A 329 -13.39 -3.18 -20.30
C GLY A 329 -13.73 -1.88 -19.57
N LEU A 330 -13.60 -0.74 -20.26
CA LEU A 330 -13.93 0.58 -19.71
C LEU A 330 -15.41 0.68 -19.32
N GLN A 331 -16.32 0.13 -20.13
CA GLN A 331 -17.75 0.08 -19.81
C GLN A 331 -18.03 -0.75 -18.54
N ARG A 332 -17.38 -1.91 -18.38
CA ARG A 332 -17.48 -2.72 -17.15
C ARG A 332 -16.97 -1.98 -15.91
N LEU A 333 -16.04 -1.04 -16.09
CA LEU A 333 -15.52 -0.17 -15.03
C LEU A 333 -16.33 1.12 -14.84
N GLY A 334 -17.41 1.33 -15.59
CA GLY A 334 -18.23 2.55 -15.53
C GLY A 334 -17.56 3.80 -16.13
N ILE A 335 -16.48 3.64 -16.90
CA ILE A 335 -15.70 4.76 -17.44
C ILE A 335 -16.19 5.12 -18.85
N THR A 336 -16.70 6.34 -19.00
CA THR A 336 -17.15 6.86 -20.30
C THR A 336 -15.98 7.39 -21.15
N THR A 337 -15.99 7.04 -22.44
CA THR A 337 -14.99 7.46 -23.43
C THR A 337 -15.34 8.79 -24.11
N GLU A 338 -16.54 9.33 -23.87
CA GLU A 338 -17.06 10.53 -24.52
C GLU A 338 -17.09 11.73 -23.55
N ARG A 339 -16.99 12.93 -24.11
CA ARG A 339 -17.36 14.19 -23.45
C ARG A 339 -18.65 14.72 -24.06
N TRP A 340 -19.25 15.70 -23.40
CA TRP A 340 -20.33 16.52 -23.98
C TRP A 340 -20.02 17.00 -25.42
N LEU A 341 -18.74 17.26 -25.73
CA LEU A 341 -18.28 17.57 -27.09
C LEU A 341 -16.97 16.81 -27.38
N GLY A 342 -17.02 15.86 -28.30
CA GLY A 342 -15.86 15.06 -28.75
C GLY A 342 -15.53 13.84 -27.88
N SER A 343 -14.54 13.06 -28.32
CA SER A 343 -14.04 11.89 -27.60
C SER A 343 -12.92 12.24 -26.64
N LYS A 344 -12.86 11.56 -25.49
CA LYS A 344 -11.72 11.63 -24.57
C LYS A 344 -10.53 10.90 -25.17
N THR A 345 -9.34 11.44 -25.00
CA THR A 345 -8.09 10.72 -25.24
C THR A 345 -7.71 10.00 -23.96
N ILE A 346 -7.87 8.68 -23.94
CA ILE A 346 -7.68 7.79 -22.80
C ILE A 346 -6.47 6.90 -23.06
N ARG A 347 -5.68 6.68 -22.01
CA ARG A 347 -4.61 5.70 -21.95
C ARG A 347 -4.95 4.67 -20.88
N CYS A 348 -5.12 3.43 -21.30
CA CYS A 348 -5.32 2.27 -20.45
C CYS A 348 -3.98 1.53 -20.33
N ARG A 349 -3.60 1.23 -19.10
CA ARG A 349 -2.40 0.46 -18.77
C ARG A 349 -2.85 -0.74 -17.95
N GLU A 350 -2.38 -1.91 -18.28
CA GLU A 350 -2.61 -3.11 -17.49
C GLU A 350 -1.34 -3.95 -17.40
N SER A 351 -1.18 -4.60 -16.26
CA SER A 351 -0.15 -5.60 -15.98
C SER A 351 -0.85 -6.84 -15.46
N PHE A 352 -0.30 -8.00 -15.72
CA PHE A 352 -0.91 -9.27 -15.33
C PHE A 352 0.16 -10.29 -14.96
N ILE A 353 -0.26 -11.28 -14.19
CA ILE A 353 0.50 -12.49 -13.91
C ILE A 353 -0.27 -13.62 -14.60
N LEU A 354 0.41 -14.36 -15.46
CA LEU A 354 -0.16 -15.49 -16.18
C LEU A 354 -0.11 -16.77 -15.33
N GLN A 355 -0.88 -17.77 -15.76
CA GLN A 355 -0.77 -19.10 -15.18
C GLN A 355 0.64 -19.66 -15.43
N ASP A 356 1.18 -20.35 -14.43
CA ASP A 356 2.49 -21.00 -14.45
C ASP A 356 3.68 -20.03 -14.57
N GLU A 357 3.43 -18.73 -14.46
CA GLU A 357 4.45 -17.69 -14.43
C GLU A 357 5.14 -17.65 -13.07
N GLN A 358 6.45 -17.37 -13.07
CA GLN A 358 7.22 -17.27 -11.85
C GLN A 358 6.85 -15.98 -11.09
N VAL A 359 6.44 -16.13 -9.83
CA VAL A 359 6.11 -15.02 -8.95
C VAL A 359 6.99 -15.06 -7.71
N TYR A 360 7.38 -13.88 -7.27
CA TYR A 360 8.03 -13.59 -6.01
C TYR A 360 7.03 -12.91 -5.08
N VAL A 361 6.90 -13.42 -3.85
CA VAL A 361 6.03 -12.84 -2.83
C VAL A 361 6.80 -12.69 -1.53
N LEU A 362 6.82 -11.46 -1.01
CA LEU A 362 7.29 -11.15 0.33
C LEU A 362 6.11 -10.63 1.12
N GLY A 363 5.67 -11.34 2.16
CA GLY A 363 4.47 -10.96 2.91
C GLY A 363 4.38 -11.63 4.27
N THR A 364 3.25 -11.46 4.95
CA THR A 364 3.02 -12.12 6.24
C THR A 364 2.20 -13.39 6.04
N ALA A 365 2.73 -14.51 6.50
CA ALA A 365 2.00 -15.77 6.62
C ALA A 365 1.09 -15.72 7.85
N HIS A 366 -0.19 -15.97 7.62
CA HIS A 366 -1.27 -15.99 8.62
C HIS A 366 -1.87 -17.39 8.71
N GLU A 367 -2.42 -17.74 9.88
CA GLU A 367 -3.09 -19.01 10.11
C GLU A 367 -4.59 -18.92 9.78
N GLN A 368 -5.07 -19.88 8.99
CA GLN A 368 -6.49 -20.11 8.73
C GLN A 368 -7.02 -21.08 9.81
N ARG A 369 -7.63 -20.53 10.87
CA ARG A 369 -8.04 -21.29 12.08
C ARG A 369 -9.15 -22.34 11.87
N ASP A 370 -9.78 -22.41 10.69
CA ASP A 370 -10.78 -23.45 10.38
C ASP A 370 -10.22 -24.65 9.59
N ALA A 371 -8.90 -24.67 9.31
CA ALA A 371 -8.22 -25.76 8.60
C ALA A 371 -7.74 -26.90 9.52
N GLY A 372 -8.47 -27.18 10.61
CA GLY A 372 -8.08 -28.12 11.67
C GLY A 372 -7.72 -29.53 11.20
N ASP A 373 -8.32 -29.98 10.08
CA ASP A 373 -8.17 -31.33 9.53
C ASP A 373 -7.21 -31.44 8.33
N LEU A 374 -6.63 -30.33 7.83
CA LEU A 374 -5.70 -30.40 6.69
C LEU A 374 -4.30 -30.80 7.17
N LEU A 375 -3.74 -31.92 6.66
CA LEU A 375 -2.45 -32.47 7.13
C LEU A 375 -1.23 -31.60 6.77
N GLU A 376 -1.33 -30.72 5.78
CA GLU A 376 -0.20 -29.93 5.27
C GLU A 376 -0.25 -28.49 5.80
N ASN A 377 0.87 -28.01 6.37
CA ASN A 377 0.99 -26.62 6.88
C ASN A 377 0.63 -25.58 5.82
N SER A 378 1.01 -25.79 4.56
CA SER A 378 0.74 -24.84 3.47
C SER A 378 -0.74 -24.69 3.12
N ALA A 379 -1.57 -25.68 3.48
CA ALA A 379 -3.02 -25.62 3.29
C ALA A 379 -3.74 -24.91 4.45
N ARG A 380 -3.03 -24.65 5.57
CA ARG A 380 -3.54 -23.90 6.73
C ARG A 380 -3.08 -22.44 6.75
N LEU A 381 -2.23 -22.05 5.80
CA LEU A 381 -1.59 -20.74 5.79
C LEU A 381 -2.00 -19.97 4.53
N TYR A 382 -2.13 -18.66 4.67
CA TYR A 382 -2.20 -17.74 3.54
C TYR A 382 -1.22 -16.59 3.74
N ILE A 383 -0.74 -16.01 2.65
CA ILE A 383 0.12 -14.84 2.65
C ILE A 383 -0.70 -13.61 2.33
N GLY A 384 -0.60 -12.59 3.16
CA GLY A 384 -1.29 -11.33 2.98
C GLY A 384 -0.58 -10.16 3.63
N SER A 385 -1.25 -9.01 3.63
CA SER A 385 -0.73 -7.80 4.26
C SER A 385 -0.68 -7.92 5.79
N SER A 386 0.17 -7.11 6.42
CA SER A 386 0.22 -6.89 7.85
C SER A 386 0.59 -5.43 8.12
N ARG A 387 0.17 -4.87 9.25
CA ARG A 387 0.49 -3.47 9.62
C ARG A 387 2.00 -3.25 9.87
N ASP A 388 2.70 -4.31 10.28
CA ASP A 388 4.09 -4.23 10.73
C ASP A 388 5.10 -4.69 9.67
N HIS A 389 4.63 -5.33 8.59
CA HIS A 389 5.50 -5.93 7.58
C HIS A 389 5.21 -5.40 6.18
N MET A 390 6.27 -5.31 5.38
CA MET A 390 6.17 -5.00 3.96
C MET A 390 5.47 -6.16 3.23
N TYR A 391 4.66 -5.82 2.23
CA TYR A 391 3.97 -6.80 1.40
C TYR A 391 4.23 -6.49 -0.09
N ILE A 392 4.92 -7.37 -0.80
CA ILE A 392 5.31 -7.21 -2.21
C ILE A 392 4.87 -8.44 -2.99
N ILE A 393 4.31 -8.22 -4.18
CA ILE A 393 4.10 -9.24 -5.21
C ILE A 393 4.82 -8.78 -6.48
N SER A 394 5.61 -9.65 -7.08
CA SER A 394 6.39 -9.34 -8.27
C SER A 394 6.48 -10.53 -9.22
N ASP A 395 6.46 -10.25 -10.53
CA ASP A 395 6.81 -11.19 -11.60
C ASP A 395 8.34 -11.27 -11.84
N ARG A 396 9.12 -10.49 -11.07
CA ARG A 396 10.57 -10.48 -11.13
C ARG A 396 11.15 -11.49 -10.15
N THR A 397 12.32 -12.03 -10.50
CA THR A 397 13.11 -12.78 -9.53
C THR A 397 13.65 -11.85 -8.44
N GLU A 398 13.91 -12.40 -7.25
CA GLU A 398 14.57 -11.69 -6.13
C GLU A 398 15.86 -10.99 -6.61
N LYS A 399 16.67 -11.69 -7.42
CA LYS A 399 17.92 -11.14 -7.98
C LYS A 399 17.67 -9.93 -8.87
N ASP A 400 16.65 -9.97 -9.72
CA ASP A 400 16.31 -8.86 -10.60
C ASP A 400 15.79 -7.66 -9.81
N LEU A 401 14.95 -7.89 -8.79
CA LEU A 401 14.50 -6.85 -7.85
C LEU A 401 15.69 -6.20 -7.14
N LEU A 402 16.55 -7.01 -6.53
CA LEU A 402 17.70 -6.53 -5.77
C LEU A 402 18.72 -5.81 -6.65
N SER A 403 18.99 -6.30 -7.86
CA SER A 403 19.98 -5.67 -8.76
C SER A 403 19.58 -4.24 -9.13
N HIS A 404 18.29 -4.02 -9.44
CA HIS A 404 17.77 -2.70 -9.79
C HIS A 404 17.79 -1.76 -8.59
N MET A 405 17.35 -2.23 -7.42
CA MET A 405 17.40 -1.45 -6.18
C MET A 405 18.83 -1.10 -5.77
N ARG A 406 19.79 -2.03 -5.90
CA ARG A 406 21.22 -1.78 -5.58
C ARG A 406 21.81 -0.71 -6.49
N TRP A 407 21.48 -0.74 -7.78
CA TRP A 407 21.93 0.30 -8.70
C TRP A 407 21.37 1.67 -8.32
N GLN A 408 20.09 1.76 -7.99
CA GLN A 408 19.46 3.00 -7.52
C GLN A 408 20.10 3.52 -6.21
N VAL A 409 20.37 2.64 -5.25
CA VAL A 409 21.07 3.00 -4.00
C VAL A 409 22.47 3.57 -4.30
N MET A 410 23.21 2.93 -5.21
CA MET A 410 24.54 3.41 -5.61
C MET A 410 24.45 4.74 -6.36
N ALA A 411 23.49 4.90 -7.26
CA ALA A 411 23.26 6.14 -8.00
C ALA A 411 22.91 7.29 -7.05
N TYR A 412 21.91 7.13 -6.18
CA TYR A 412 21.52 8.16 -5.20
C TYR A 412 22.64 8.48 -4.22
N GLY A 413 23.36 7.46 -3.75
CA GLY A 413 24.51 7.66 -2.86
C GLY A 413 25.63 8.46 -3.53
N THR A 414 26.08 8.04 -4.71
CA THR A 414 27.19 8.70 -5.42
C THR A 414 26.83 10.10 -5.90
N VAL A 415 25.65 10.28 -6.51
CA VAL A 415 25.15 11.58 -6.99
C VAL A 415 24.87 12.52 -5.82
N GLY A 416 24.26 12.03 -4.74
CA GLY A 416 23.98 12.81 -3.55
C GLY A 416 25.25 13.34 -2.87
N VAL A 417 26.27 12.47 -2.68
CA VAL A 417 27.57 12.89 -2.12
C VAL A 417 28.26 13.89 -3.05
N ALA A 418 28.32 13.61 -4.35
CA ALA A 418 29.00 14.47 -5.31
C ALA A 418 28.36 15.87 -5.37
N LEU A 419 27.02 15.95 -5.43
CA LEU A 419 26.29 17.21 -5.47
C LEU A 419 26.45 17.99 -4.16
N ALA A 420 26.27 17.34 -3.00
CA ALA A 420 26.43 17.98 -1.71
C ALA A 420 27.85 18.52 -1.52
N ALA A 421 28.87 17.71 -1.84
CA ALA A 421 30.27 18.11 -1.72
C ALA A 421 30.64 19.24 -2.69
N PHE A 422 30.23 19.16 -3.96
CA PHE A 422 30.51 20.18 -4.96
C PHE A 422 29.89 21.53 -4.60
N CYS A 423 28.60 21.53 -4.23
CA CYS A 423 27.89 22.74 -3.84
C CYS A 423 28.43 23.30 -2.51
N LEU A 424 28.82 22.45 -1.55
CA LEU A 424 29.41 22.89 -0.28
C LEU A 424 30.80 23.51 -0.50
N ILE A 425 31.65 22.90 -1.32
CA ILE A 425 32.97 23.46 -1.67
C ILE A 425 32.80 24.78 -2.41
N GLY A 426 31.85 24.86 -3.36
CA GLY A 426 31.51 26.09 -4.05
C GLY A 426 31.02 27.18 -3.11
N PHE A 427 30.18 26.82 -2.14
CA PHE A 427 29.67 27.72 -1.09
C PHE A 427 30.79 28.27 -0.22
N VAL A 428 31.69 27.39 0.27
CA VAL A 428 32.85 27.78 1.07
C VAL A 428 33.81 28.64 0.26
N LYS A 429 34.10 28.30 -1.01
CA LYS A 429 34.94 29.12 -1.88
C LYS A 429 34.34 30.49 -2.13
N TYR A 430 33.05 30.55 -2.51
CA TYR A 430 32.33 31.81 -2.72
C TYR A 430 32.43 32.68 -1.47
N TYR A 431 32.18 32.12 -0.29
CA TYR A 431 32.29 32.82 0.98
C TYR A 431 33.73 33.27 1.30
N LEU A 432 34.74 32.45 1.04
CA LEU A 432 36.15 32.82 1.27
C LEU A 432 36.64 33.91 0.29
N THR A 433 36.22 33.86 -0.98
CA THR A 433 36.59 34.87 -1.98
C THR A 433 35.83 36.18 -1.84
N THR A 434 34.69 36.19 -1.15
CA THR A 434 33.95 37.42 -0.86
C THR A 434 34.41 38.10 0.43
N VAL A 435 35.14 37.37 1.30
CA VAL A 435 35.68 37.86 2.57
C VAL A 435 37.17 38.24 2.48
N ALA A 436 37.90 37.72 1.50
CA ALA A 436 39.29 38.12 1.17
C ALA A 436 39.30 39.31 0.20
#